data_AF-A0A926BQW6-F1
#
_entry.id   AF-A0A926BQW6-F1
#
_cell.length_a   1.000
_cell.length_b   1.000
_cell.length_c   1.000
_cell.angle_alpha   90.00
_cell.angle_beta   90.00
_cell.angle_gamma   90.00
#
_symmetry.space_group_name_H-M   'P 1'
#
loop_
_entity.id
_entity.type
_entity.pdbx_description
1 polymer ?
#
loop_
_entity_poly.entity_id
_entity_poly.type
_entity_poly.pdbx_seq_one_letter_code
_entity_poly.pdbx_strand_id
1 'polypeptide(L)' 'MWIYLEHEANCINSDHVSRMYVESTGSGAALKADLSGKTVMLGYYENRDDARDALKQLIHLRETGVAVVRLER' A
#
# COMPACT_ATOMS: atom_id res chain seq x y z
N MET A 1 -5.03 -11.32 -0.78
CA MET A 1 -4.60 -10.77 0.56
C MET A 1 -5.48 -9.58 0.92
N TRP A 2 -5.76 -9.33 2.21
CA TRP A 2 -6.54 -8.15 2.63
C TRP A 2 -5.62 -7.07 3.18
N ILE A 3 -5.77 -5.84 2.69
CA ILE A 3 -5.02 -4.65 3.14
C ILE A 3 -5.99 -3.81 3.97
N TYR A 4 -5.66 -3.59 5.24
CA TYR A 4 -6.44 -2.70 6.11
C TYR A 4 -6.06 -1.24 5.84
N LEU A 5 -7.08 -0.41 5.65
CA LEU A 5 -6.97 1.02 5.46
C LEU A 5 -7.35 1.69 6.78
N GLU A 6 -6.36 2.00 7.61
CA GLU A 6 -6.59 2.54 8.96
C GLU A 6 -7.47 3.80 8.95
N HIS A 7 -7.22 4.71 8.00
CA HIS A 7 -7.98 5.96 7.88
C HIS A 7 -9.44 5.78 7.46
N GLU A 8 -9.76 4.69 6.75
CA GLU A 8 -11.11 4.42 6.26
C GLU A 8 -11.86 3.39 7.12
N ALA A 9 -11.19 2.86 8.16
CA ALA A 9 -11.68 1.72 8.96
C ALA A 9 -12.21 0.57 8.08
N ASN A 10 -11.53 0.30 6.96
CA ASN A 10 -12.01 -0.59 5.90
C ASN A 10 -10.89 -1.51 5.39
N CYS A 11 -11.25 -2.58 4.68
CA CYS A 11 -10.31 -3.50 4.07
C CYS A 11 -10.53 -3.56 2.56
N ILE A 12 -9.44 -3.60 1.80
CA ILE A 12 -9.49 -3.94 0.37
C ILE A 12 -8.85 -5.30 0.12
N ASN A 13 -9.38 -6.04 -0.85
CA ASN A 13 -8.75 -7.26 -1.30
C ASN A 13 -7.77 -6.95 -2.45
N SER A 14 -6.48 -7.21 -2.19
CA SER A 14 -5.36 -7.00 -3.13
C SER A 14 -5.51 -7.76 -4.45
N ASP A 15 -6.33 -8.81 -4.48
CA ASP A 15 -6.52 -9.66 -5.64
C ASP A 15 -7.32 -8.93 -6.73
N HIS A 16 -8.11 -7.94 -6.33
CA HIS A 16 -8.87 -7.05 -7.22
C HIS A 16 -8.11 -5.76 -7.57
N VAL A 17 -6.90 -5.57 -7.03
CA VAL A 17 -6.06 -4.40 -7.32
C VAL A 17 -5.33 -4.63 -8.65
N SER A 18 -5.57 -3.74 -9.61
CA SER A 18 -4.93 -3.78 -10.94
C SER A 18 -3.53 -3.18 -10.92
N ARG A 19 -3.31 -2.17 -10.08
CA ARG A 19 -2.02 -1.47 -9.96
C ARG A 19 -1.83 -0.91 -8.56
N MET A 20 -0.61 -0.99 -8.05
CA MET A 20 -0.14 -0.23 -6.89
C MET A 20 0.99 0.70 -7.32
N TYR A 21 1.01 1.92 -6.80
CA TYR A 21 2.02 2.92 -7.17
C TYR A 21 2.23 3.96 -6.07
N VAL A 22 3.40 4.60 -6.13
CA VAL A 22 3.74 5.75 -5.28
C VAL A 22 3.65 7.01 -6.12
N GLU A 23 2.93 7.99 -5.60
CA GLU A 23 2.84 9.34 -6.16
C GLU A 23 3.54 10.31 -5.21
N SER A 24 4.51 11.06 -5.72
CA SER A 24 5.12 12.17 -4.96
C SER A 24 4.12 13.29 -4.81
N THR A 25 3.90 13.72 -3.58
CA THR A 25 3.17 14.95 -3.27
C THR A 25 4.17 16.07 -3.03
N GLY A 26 3.74 17.34 -3.07
CA GLY A 26 4.62 18.46 -2.76
C GLY A 26 5.18 18.45 -1.33
N SER A 27 4.66 17.58 -0.45
CA SER A 27 4.99 17.49 0.97
C SER A 27 5.36 16.07 1.42
N GLY A 28 5.55 15.12 0.50
CA GLY A 28 5.78 13.71 0.84
C GLY A 28 5.45 12.75 -0.31
N ALA A 29 4.91 11.57 0.03
CA ALA A 29 4.54 10.57 -0.96
C ALA A 29 3.32 9.75 -0.53
N ALA A 30 2.36 9.58 -1.45
CA ALA A 30 1.16 8.77 -1.24
C ALA A 30 1.33 7.41 -1.92
N LEU A 31 1.10 6.35 -1.16
CA LEU A 31 0.98 4.99 -1.66
C LEU A 31 -0.48 4.74 -2.04
N LYS A 32 -0.74 4.39 -3.30
CA LYS A 32 -2.08 4.26 -3.86
C LYS A 32 -2.27 2.91 -4.55
N ALA A 33 -3.53 2.48 -4.64
CA ALA A 33 -3.95 1.33 -5.40
C ALA A 33 -5.16 1.65 -6.29
N ASP A 34 -5.18 1.08 -7.49
CA ASP A 34 -6.34 1.13 -8.37
C ASP A 34 -7.17 -0.15 -8.19
N LEU A 35 -8.42 0.01 -7.78
CA LEU A 35 -9.40 -1.03 -7.48
C LEU A 35 -10.71 -0.71 -8.19
N SER A 36 -11.15 -1.60 -9.09
CA SER A 36 -12.46 -1.49 -9.78
C SER A 36 -12.74 -0.11 -10.40
N GLY A 37 -11.71 0.51 -11.01
CA GLY A 37 -11.81 1.83 -11.64
C GLY A 37 -11.77 3.01 -10.67
N LYS A 38 -11.50 2.79 -9.39
CA LYS A 38 -11.28 3.82 -8.38
C LYS A 38 -9.84 3.74 -7.85
N THR A 39 -9.28 4.90 -7.51
CA THR A 39 -7.98 4.97 -6.83
C THR A 39 -8.22 5.15 -5.34
N VAL A 40 -7.62 4.30 -4.52
CA VAL A 40 -7.67 4.34 -3.06
C VAL A 40 -6.28 4.63 -2.50
N MET A 41 -6.21 5.36 -1.39
CA MET A 41 -4.96 5.66 -0.70
C MET A 41 -4.70 4.57 0.35
N LEU A 42 -3.53 3.92 0.27
CA LEU A 42 -3.13 2.89 1.21
C LEU A 42 -2.34 3.48 2.39
N GLY A 43 -1.63 4.57 2.16
CA GLY A 43 -0.84 5.24 3.19
C GLY A 43 -0.17 6.51 2.66
N TYR A 44 0.25 7.36 3.59
CA TYR A 44 1.02 8.58 3.31
C TYR A 44 2.35 8.51 4.08
N TYR A 45 3.42 8.91 3.41
CA TYR A 45 4.79 8.87 3.93
C TYR A 45 5.43 10.24 3.78
N GLU A 46 6.30 10.61 4.72
CA GLU A 46 7.01 11.89 4.71
C GLU A 46 7.99 11.99 3.54
N ASN A 47 8.53 10.86 3.07
CA ASN A 47 9.44 10.81 1.94
C ASN A 47 9.08 9.69 0.96
N ARG A 48 9.64 9.81 -0.25
CA ARG A 48 9.36 8.92 -1.37
C ARG A 48 9.97 7.53 -1.18
N ASP A 49 11.10 7.42 -0.50
CA ASP A 49 11.82 6.16 -0.39
C ASP A 49 11.13 5.20 0.57
N ASP A 50 10.61 5.70 1.68
CA ASP A 50 9.78 4.93 2.62
C ASP A 50 8.50 4.41 1.95
N ALA A 51 7.83 5.26 1.16
CA ALA A 51 6.65 4.84 0.39
C ALA A 51 6.99 3.73 -0.63
N ARG A 52 8.18 3.80 -1.26
CA ARG A 52 8.64 2.76 -2.21
C ARG A 52 9.00 1.47 -1.50
N ASP A 53 9.58 1.54 -0.31
CA ASP A 53 9.89 0.35 0.48
C ASP A 53 8.64 -0.32 1.03
N ALA A 54 7.64 0.47 1.44
CA ALA A 54 6.31 -0.05 1.75
C ALA A 54 5.64 -0.71 0.54
N LEU A 55 5.73 -0.09 -0.66
CA LEU A 55 5.23 -0.69 -1.91
C LEU A 55 5.91 -2.03 -2.21
N LYS A 56 7.24 -2.10 -2.11
CA LYS A 56 7.99 -3.36 -2.32
C LYS A 56 7.55 -4.45 -1.34
N GLN A 57 7.37 -4.09 -0.07
CA GLN A 57 6.86 -5.02 0.94
C GLN A 57 5.47 -5.52 0.56
N LEU A 58 4.51 -4.65 0.22
CA LEU A 58 3.18 -5.08 -0.21
C LEU A 58 3.18 -5.98 -1.45
N ILE A 59 4.01 -5.67 -2.45
CA ILE A 59 4.15 -6.53 -3.63
C ILE A 59 4.69 -7.91 -3.23
N HIS A 60 5.74 -7.95 -2.41
CA HIS A 60 6.31 -9.20 -1.93
C HIS A 60 5.31 -10.04 -1.12
N LEU A 61 4.53 -9.41 -0.24
CA LEU A 61 3.44 -10.05 0.52
C LEU A 61 2.38 -10.65 -0.42
N ARG A 62 2.00 -9.91 -1.46
CA ARG A 62 1.04 -10.36 -2.47
C ARG A 62 1.55 -11.59 -3.24
N GLU A 63 2.81 -11.56 -3.65
CA GLU A 63 3.42 -12.64 -4.43
C GLU A 63 3.65 -13.91 -3.62
N THR A 64 3.99 -13.78 -2.34
CA THR A 64 4.30 -14.92 -1.47
C THR A 64 3.09 -15.46 -0.72
N GLY A 65 2.03 -14.67 -0.56
CA GLY A 65 0.87 -15.03 0.26
C GLY A 65 1.16 -15.10 1.77
N VAL A 66 2.38 -14.71 2.19
CA VAL A 66 2.82 -14.75 3.58
C VAL A 66 2.73 -13.35 4.16
N ALA A 67 1.98 -13.15 5.25
CA ALA A 67 1.99 -11.91 6.01
C ALA A 67 3.33 -11.78 6.77
N VAL A 68 4.29 -11.02 6.22
CA VAL A 68 5.52 -10.65 6.93
C VAL A 68 5.16 -9.63 8.00
N VAL A 69 4.97 -10.10 9.23
CA VAL A 69 4.88 -9.24 10.42
C VAL A 69 6.30 -8.71 10.69
N ARG A 70 6.56 -7.43 10.38
CA ARG A 70 7.76 -6.76 10.92
C ARG A 70 7.55 -6.62 12.43
N LEU A 71 8.28 -7.41 13.21
CA LEU A 71 8.47 -7.17 14.63
C LEU A 71 9.33 -5.92 14.77
N GLU A 72 8.69 -4.77 15.04
CA GLU A 72 9.41 -3.60 15.51
C GLU A 72 9.97 -3.90 16.91
N ARG A 73 11.23 -3.52 17.14
CA ARG A 73 11.96 -3.67 18.40
C ARG A 73 12.45 -2.31 18.85
#